data_AF-A0A0D3RR00-F1
#
_entry.id   AF-A0A0D3RR00-F1
#
_cell.length_a   1.000
_cell.length_b   1.000
_cell.length_c   1.000
_cell.angle_alpha   90.00
_cell.angle_beta   90.00
_cell.angle_gamma   90.00
#
_symmetry.space_group_name_H-M   'P 1'
#
loop_
_entity.id
_entity.type
_entity.pdbx_description
1 polymer ?
#
loop_
_entity_poly.entity_id
_entity_poly.type
_entity_poly.pdbx_seq_one_letter_code
_entity_poly.pdbx_strand_id
1 'polypeptide(L)'
;MSAHLSEELIKKYKRRNISVKKGDKIIIMRGQFKGKLGLINKVNLRKLRIYVDGAEIAKKDGTKSFYPIHPSNVLIKELNLEDKERKKSVERLITK
;
A
#
# COMPACT_ATOMS: atom_id res chain seq x y z
N MET A 1 -1.55 10.78 -0.04
CA MET A 1 -0.63 9.63 0.00
C MET A 1 -1.30 8.46 -0.70
N SER A 2 -1.04 8.29 -1.99
CA SER A 2 -1.80 7.39 -2.87
C SER A 2 -0.87 6.45 -3.62
N ALA A 3 -1.34 5.25 -3.93
CA ALA A 3 -0.62 4.25 -4.70
C ALA A 3 -1.47 3.74 -5.86
N HIS A 4 -0.80 3.24 -6.90
CA HIS A 4 -1.48 2.69 -8.07
C HIS A 4 -2.21 1.39 -7.73
N LEU A 5 -3.38 1.20 -8.33
CA LEU A 5 -4.15 -0.03 -8.21
C LEU A 5 -3.67 -1.06 -9.24
N SER A 6 -3.87 -2.35 -8.97
CA SER A 6 -3.73 -3.40 -9.97
C SER A 6 -4.77 -3.25 -11.09
N GLU A 7 -4.50 -3.75 -12.28
CA GLU A 7 -5.39 -3.62 -13.44
C GLU A 7 -6.79 -4.17 -13.17
N GLU A 8 -6.89 -5.25 -12.40
CA GLU A 8 -8.15 -5.86 -11.96
C GLU A 8 -8.97 -4.89 -11.10
N LEU A 9 -8.32 -4.23 -10.13
CA LEU A 9 -8.95 -3.24 -9.26
C LEU A 9 -9.26 -1.94 -10.03
N ILE A 10 -8.43 -1.55 -11.00
CA ILE A 10 -8.70 -0.40 -11.87
C ILE A 10 -9.98 -0.63 -12.66
N LYS A 11 -10.19 -1.83 -13.24
CA LYS A 11 -11.42 -2.17 -13.95
C LYS A 11 -12.64 -2.14 -13.03
N LYS A 12 -12.50 -2.71 -11.81
CA LYS A 12 -13.59 -2.78 -10.83
C LYS A 12 -14.01 -1.40 -10.29
N TYR A 13 -13.03 -0.56 -9.95
CA TYR A 13 -13.27 0.73 -9.30
C TYR A 13 -13.17 1.94 -10.24
N LYS A 14 -12.87 1.71 -11.53
CA LYS A 14 -12.66 2.75 -12.57
C LYS A 14 -11.67 3.86 -12.18
N ARG A 15 -10.72 3.55 -11.29
CA ARG A 15 -9.73 4.51 -10.76
C ARG A 15 -8.33 3.97 -10.90
N ARG A 16 -7.38 4.86 -11.20
CA ARG A 16 -5.95 4.52 -11.35
C ARG A 16 -5.21 4.38 -10.02
N ASN A 17 -5.64 5.09 -8.98
CA ASN A 17 -4.98 5.11 -7.68
C ASN A 17 -5.97 5.35 -6.53
N ILE A 18 -5.55 4.99 -5.32
CA ILE A 18 -6.31 5.24 -4.09
C ILE A 18 -5.37 5.53 -2.91
N SER A 19 -5.90 6.14 -1.86
CA SER A 19 -5.18 6.36 -0.60
C SER A 19 -4.85 5.02 0.07
N VAL A 20 -3.59 4.89 0.47
CA VAL A 20 -3.08 3.67 1.10
C VAL A 20 -3.43 3.65 2.59
N LYS A 21 -3.86 2.50 3.10
CA LYS A 21 -4.18 2.30 4.53
C LYS A 21 -3.44 1.08 5.08
N LYS A 22 -3.46 0.99 6.40
CA LYS A 22 -2.97 -0.21 7.10
C LYS A 22 -3.82 -1.41 6.70
N GLY A 23 -3.17 -2.55 6.50
CA GLY A 23 -3.82 -3.81 6.10
C GLY A 23 -4.05 -3.98 4.59
N ASP A 24 -3.76 -2.99 3.74
CA ASP A 24 -3.79 -3.22 2.29
C ASP A 24 -2.65 -4.16 1.88
N LYS A 25 -2.92 -5.12 0.97
CA LYS A 25 -1.87 -5.95 0.35
C LYS A 25 -1.32 -5.26 -0.88
N ILE A 26 0.00 -5.26 -0.95
CA ILE A 26 0.73 -4.52 -1.96
C ILE A 26 1.87 -5.33 -2.56
N ILE A 27 2.27 -4.92 -3.75
CA ILE A 27 3.50 -5.35 -4.44
C ILE A 27 4.42 -4.15 -4.56
N ILE A 28 5.68 -4.34 -4.20
CA ILE A 28 6.72 -3.32 -4.38
C ILE A 28 7.20 -3.37 -5.84
N MET A 29 7.05 -2.26 -6.57
CA MET A 29 7.38 -2.20 -8.00
C MET A 29 8.82 -1.74 -8.26
N ARG A 30 9.40 -0.96 -7.34
CA ARG A 30 10.71 -0.33 -7.51
C ARG A 30 11.58 -0.50 -6.26
N GLY A 31 12.90 -0.43 -6.46
CA GLY A 31 13.90 -0.50 -5.39
C GLY A 31 14.39 -1.92 -5.11
N GLN A 32 15.14 -2.08 -4.01
CA GLN A 32 15.79 -3.35 -3.63
C GLN A 32 14.80 -4.48 -3.31
N PHE A 33 13.58 -4.12 -2.90
CA PHE A 33 12.53 -5.07 -2.53
C PHE A 33 11.52 -5.32 -3.67
N LYS A 34 11.89 -5.04 -4.92
CA LYS A 34 11.02 -5.21 -6.09
C LYS A 34 10.47 -6.63 -6.20
N GLY A 35 9.19 -6.76 -6.52
CA GLY A 35 8.49 -8.03 -6.71
C GLY A 35 7.99 -8.68 -5.42
N LYS A 36 8.36 -8.16 -4.25
CA LYS A 36 7.84 -8.68 -2.98
C LYS A 36 6.41 -8.25 -2.75
N LEU A 37 5.60 -9.23 -2.35
CA LEU A 37 4.27 -9.06 -1.80
C LEU A 37 4.38 -8.78 -0.31
N GLY A 38 3.59 -7.84 0.19
CA GLY A 38 3.59 -7.46 1.59
C GLY A 38 2.30 -6.82 2.05
N LEU A 39 2.07 -6.87 3.36
CA LEU A 39 1.00 -6.15 4.04
C LEU A 39 1.53 -4.83 4.58
N ILE A 40 0.69 -3.80 4.58
CA ILE A 40 1.05 -2.51 5.19
C ILE A 40 0.81 -2.56 6.69
N ASN A 41 1.89 -2.55 7.44
CA ASN A 41 1.86 -2.53 8.90
C ASN A 41 1.61 -1.10 9.42
N LYS A 42 2.37 -0.13 8.89
CA LYS A 42 2.33 1.26 9.36
C LYS A 42 2.42 2.26 8.21
N VAL A 43 1.58 3.28 8.30
CA VAL A 43 1.61 4.46 7.42
C VAL A 43 2.03 5.66 8.27
N ASN A 44 3.09 6.34 7.87
CA ASN A 44 3.55 7.56 8.51
C ASN A 44 3.24 8.76 7.61
N LEU A 45 2.23 9.54 8.02
CA LEU A 45 1.78 10.72 7.28
C LEU A 45 2.77 11.88 7.35
N ARG A 46 3.51 12.04 8.47
CA ARG A 46 4.49 13.12 8.64
C ARG A 46 5.66 12.99 7.66
N LYS A 47 6.13 11.75 7.46
CA LYS A 47 7.26 11.46 6.56
C LYS A 47 6.82 10.99 5.18
N LEU A 48 5.52 10.83 4.93
CA LEU A 48 4.95 10.24 3.71
C LEU A 48 5.62 8.90 3.34
N ARG A 49 5.86 8.05 4.35
CA ARG A 49 6.48 6.71 4.19
C ARG A 49 5.54 5.61 4.67
N ILE A 50 5.64 4.46 4.01
CA ILE A 50 4.94 3.22 4.35
C ILE A 50 5.97 2.20 4.83
N TYR A 51 5.57 1.43 5.83
CA TYR A 51 6.32 0.27 6.32
C TYR A 51 5.53 -0.99 5.99
N VAL A 52 6.22 -1.93 5.36
CA VAL A 52 5.64 -3.07 4.69
C VAL A 52 6.30 -4.34 5.21
N ASP A 53 5.49 -5.33 5.56
CA ASP A 53 5.98 -6.67 5.89
C ASP A 53 6.60 -7.31 4.64
N GLY A 54 7.85 -7.75 4.74
CA GLY A 54 8.66 -8.24 3.60
C GLY A 54 9.73 -7.25 3.11
N ALA A 55 9.64 -5.98 3.53
CA ALA A 55 10.69 -4.98 3.34
C ALA A 55 11.37 -4.67 4.68
N GLU A 56 12.22 -5.59 5.13
CA GLU A 56 12.95 -5.49 6.39
C GLU A 56 14.45 -5.41 6.12
N ILE A 57 15.15 -4.67 6.98
CA ILE A 57 16.61 -4.62 7.05
C ILE A 57 17.04 -5.27 8.36
N ALA A 58 17.98 -6.20 8.30
CA ALA A 58 18.65 -6.71 9.49
C ALA A 58 19.73 -5.70 9.94
N LYS A 59 19.66 -5.26 11.19
CA LYS A 59 20.73 -4.47 11.82
C LYS A 59 21.87 -5.38 12.26
N LYS A 60 23.04 -4.77 12.51
CA LYS A 60 24.21 -5.47 13.08
C LYS A 60 23.88 -6.15 14.42
N ASP A 61 22.96 -5.55 15.16
CA ASP A 61 22.47 -6.05 16.46
C ASP A 61 21.46 -7.22 16.33
N GLY A 62 21.25 -7.76 15.12
CA GLY A 62 20.32 -8.88 14.86
C GLY A 62 18.83 -8.50 14.82
N THR A 63 18.47 -7.27 15.22
CA THR A 63 17.09 -6.78 15.16
C THR A 63 16.67 -6.43 13.73
N LYS A 64 15.42 -6.77 13.37
CA LYS A 64 14.82 -6.40 12.09
C LYS A 64 14.11 -5.07 12.19
N SER A 65 14.36 -4.18 11.23
CA SER A 65 13.69 -2.89 11.11
C SER A 65 13.07 -2.75 9.73
N PHE A 66 11.85 -2.24 9.68
CA PHE A 66 11.16 -2.01 8.41
C PHE A 66 11.86 -0.92 7.59
N TYR A 67 12.01 -1.18 6.29
CA TYR A 67 12.51 -0.22 5.32
C TYR A 67 11.40 0.79 4.97
N PRO A 68 11.67 2.11 5.01
CA PRO A 68 10.67 3.12 4.69
C PRO A 68 10.47 3.25 3.17
N ILE A 69 9.31 2.82 2.67
CA ILE A 69 8.98 2.84 1.23
C ILE A 69 8.10 4.04 0.89
N HIS A 70 8.32 4.64 -0.28
CA HIS A 70 7.44 5.66 -0.83
C HIS A 70 6.21 5.01 -1.50
N PRO A 71 4.98 5.48 -1.25
CA PRO A 71 3.75 4.90 -1.80
C PRO A 71 3.71 4.81 -3.33
N SER A 72 4.35 5.74 -4.04
CA SER A 72 4.39 5.72 -5.51
C SER A 72 5.20 4.55 -6.09
N ASN A 73 6.04 3.91 -5.29
CA ASN A 73 6.84 2.74 -5.69
C ASN A 73 6.08 1.41 -5.49
N VAL A 74 4.79 1.49 -5.20
CA VAL A 74 3.97 0.39 -4.74
C VAL A 74 2.72 0.27 -5.60
N LEU A 75 2.30 -0.97 -5.83
CA LEU A 75 1.05 -1.33 -6.50
C LEU A 75 0.14 -2.07 -5.50
N ILE A 76 -1.09 -1.61 -5.33
CA ILE A 76 -2.08 -2.24 -4.47
C ILE A 76 -2.71 -3.42 -5.20
N LYS A 77 -2.65 -4.61 -4.58
CA LYS A 77 -3.24 -5.83 -5.11
C LYS A 77 -4.58 -6.18 -4.46
N GLU A 78 -4.70 -5.93 -3.16
CA GLU A 78 -5.97 -6.07 -2.43
C GLU A 78 -6.19 -4.89 -1.50
N LEU A 79 -7.43 -4.39 -1.46
CA LEU A 79 -7.84 -3.31 -0.59
C LEU A 79 -8.46 -3.88 0.68
N ASN A 80 -8.05 -3.35 1.83
CA ASN A 80 -8.77 -3.57 3.06
C ASN A 80 -10.01 -2.67 3.11
N LEU A 81 -11.19 -3.28 3.10
CA LEU A 81 -12.51 -2.64 3.13
C LEU A 81 -13.27 -2.85 4.44
N GLU A 82 -12.59 -3.24 5.53
CA GLU A 82 -13.20 -3.37 6.86
C GLU A 82 -13.86 -2.05 7.32
N ASP A 83 -13.28 -0.92 6.94
CA ASP A 83 -13.79 0.39 7.30
C ASP A 83 -15.00 0.80 6.44
N LYS A 84 -16.14 1.00 7.10
CA LYS A 84 -17.42 1.37 6.47
C LYS A 84 -17.34 2.70 5.72
N GLU A 85 -16.59 3.67 6.23
CA GLU A 85 -16.44 4.98 5.58
C GLU A 85 -15.55 4.89 4.35
N ARG A 86 -14.49 4.09 4.41
CA ARG A 86 -13.64 3.80 3.25
C ARG A 86 -14.45 3.14 2.15
N LYS A 87 -15.25 2.12 2.47
CA LYS A 87 -16.11 1.45 1.49
C LYS A 87 -17.08 2.42 0.82
N LYS A 88 -17.79 3.23 1.62
CA LYS A 88 -18.67 4.30 1.10
C LYS A 88 -17.93 5.31 0.23
N SER A 89 -16.71 5.69 0.60
CA SER A 89 -15.90 6.63 -0.17
C SER A 89 -15.48 6.04 -1.52
N VAL A 90 -15.06 4.77 -1.53
CA VAL A 90 -14.75 4.05 -2.77
C VAL A 90 -15.99 3.94 -3.66
N GLU A 91 -17.15 3.58 -3.11
CA GLU A 91 -18.41 3.47 -3.86
C GLU A 91 -18.85 4.82 -4.45
N ARG A 92 -18.82 5.91 -3.67
CA ARG A 92 -19.11 7.27 -4.20
C ARG A 92 -18.18 7.67 -5.33
N LEU A 93 -16.92 7.25 -5.28
CA LEU A 93 -15.93 7.58 -6.29
C LEU A 93 -16.12 6.79 -7.61
N ILE A 94 -16.92 5.72 -7.61
CA ILE A 94 -17.28 4.92 -8.79
C ILE A 94 -18.49 5.53 -9.51
N THR A 95 -19.45 6.08 -8.77
CA THR A 95 -20.72 6.59 -9.31
C THR A 95 -20.59 7.91 -10.05
N LYS A 96 -19.44 8.60 -9.90
CA LYS A 96 -19.16 9.90 -10.50
C LYS A 96 -18.18 9.76 -11.66
#